data_AF-A0A3B8L250-F1
#
_entry.id   AF-A0A3B8L250-F1
#
_cell.length_a   1.000
_cell.length_b   1.000
_cell.length_c   1.000
_cell.angle_alpha   90.00
_cell.angle_beta   90.00
_cell.angle_gamma   90.00
#
_symmetry.space_group_name_H-M   'P 1'
#
loop_
_entity.id
_entity.type
_entity.pdbx_description
1 polymer ?
#
loop_
_entity_poly.entity_id
_entity_poly.type
_entity_poly.pdbx_seq_one_letter_code
_entity_poly.pdbx_strand_id
1 'polypeptide(L)'
;MAKSKTRKKAATDNPAGMLDNALGQIEQAFGPGSIMKLADNSKLEVEGIGTGALSLDLALGGKGMPRGRIVELYGPESSGKTTLALHVIANAQKSNGIAAFIDAEHALDPSWAKKLGVNLEEL
;
A
#
# COMPACT_ATOMS: atom_id res chain seq x y z
N MET A 1 3.08 1.49 70.95
CA MET A 1 3.48 2.58 70.04
C MET A 1 4.02 1.99 68.75
N ALA A 2 3.17 1.81 67.72
CA ALA A 2 3.60 1.36 66.40
C ALA A 2 3.70 2.59 65.48
N LYS A 3 4.92 2.93 65.04
CA LYS A 3 5.16 4.02 64.09
C LYS A 3 4.67 3.57 62.70
N SER A 4 3.55 4.14 62.26
CA SER A 4 3.08 4.08 60.88
C SER A 4 4.12 4.72 59.96
N LYS A 5 4.79 3.89 59.14
CA LYS A 5 5.61 4.37 58.02
C LYS A 5 4.66 4.65 56.87
N THR A 6 4.33 5.93 56.71
CA THR A 6 3.62 6.47 55.55
C THR A 6 4.35 6.06 54.27
N ARG A 7 3.70 5.26 53.42
CA ARG A 7 4.20 4.99 52.07
C ARG A 7 4.28 6.32 51.32
N LYS A 8 5.49 6.72 50.93
CA LYS A 8 5.74 7.83 50.00
C LYS A 8 4.95 7.55 48.72
N LYS A 9 3.98 8.42 48.41
CA LYS A 9 3.29 8.45 47.11
C LYS A 9 4.38 8.62 46.04
N ALA A 10 4.51 7.65 45.16
CA ALA A 10 5.47 7.70 44.06
C ALA A 10 5.14 8.90 43.16
N ALA A 11 6.20 9.49 42.63
CA ALA A 11 6.19 10.72 41.86
C ALA A 11 5.29 10.63 40.63
N THR A 12 4.37 11.58 40.53
CA THR A 12 3.82 12.14 39.29
C THR A 12 3.62 11.14 38.15
N ASP A 13 2.53 10.40 38.23
CA ASP A 13 1.85 9.84 37.07
C ASP A 13 1.49 11.01 36.15
N ASN A 14 2.36 11.35 35.20
CA ASN A 14 2.01 12.17 34.05
C ASN A 14 1.88 11.24 32.85
N PRO A 15 0.67 10.70 32.58
CA PRO A 15 0.45 9.73 31.52
C PRO A 15 0.93 10.23 30.15
N ALA A 16 0.90 11.54 29.92
CA ALA A 16 1.39 12.16 28.70
C ALA A 16 2.91 12.00 28.54
N GLY A 17 3.70 12.25 29.60
CA GLY A 17 5.15 12.09 29.55
C GLY A 17 5.60 10.63 29.41
N MET A 18 4.84 9.69 29.99
CA MET A 18 5.09 8.25 29.80
C MET A 18 4.80 7.81 28.37
N LEU A 19 3.72 8.33 27.77
CA LEU A 19 3.36 8.08 26.39
C LEU A 19 4.42 8.63 25.43
N ASP A 20 4.87 9.87 25.62
CA ASP A 20 5.89 10.49 24.75
C ASP A 20 7.22 9.73 24.80
N ASN A 21 7.64 9.27 25.99
CA ASN A 21 8.82 8.42 26.14
C ASN A 21 8.66 7.07 25.44
N ALA A 22 7.50 6.43 25.55
CA ALA A 22 7.24 5.15 24.88
C ALA A 22 7.23 5.31 23.35
N LEU A 23 6.63 6.40 22.84
CA LEU A 23 6.65 6.74 21.41
C LEU A 23 8.09 6.95 20.92
N GLY A 24 8.92 7.70 21.66
CA GLY A 24 10.32 7.92 21.32
C GLY A 24 11.16 6.63 21.32
N GLN A 25 10.90 5.71 22.24
CA GLN A 25 11.56 4.40 22.26
C GLN A 25 11.24 3.56 21.01
N ILE A 26 9.99 3.61 20.54
CA ILE A 26 9.56 2.91 19.33
C ILE A 26 10.26 3.50 18.10
N GLU A 27 10.29 4.83 17.96
CA GLU A 27 10.99 5.48 16.84
C GLU A 27 12.50 5.21 16.84
N GLN A 28 13.14 5.19 18.01
CA GLN A 28 14.57 4.89 18.11
C GLN A 28 14.88 3.43 17.72
N ALA A 29 13.99 2.50 18.07
CA ALA A 29 14.18 1.08 17.80
C ALA A 29 13.84 0.68 16.35
N PHE A 30 12.82 1.29 15.75
CA PHE A 30 12.25 0.86 14.47
C PHE A 30 12.32 1.90 13.35
N GLY A 31 12.86 3.09 13.65
CA GLY A 31 13.05 4.18 12.71
C GLY A 31 11.92 5.22 12.73
N PRO A 32 12.15 6.39 12.09
CA PRO A 32 11.18 7.47 12.02
C PRO A 32 9.92 7.02 11.27
N GLY A 33 8.74 7.34 11.83
CA GLY A 33 7.45 6.96 11.26
C GLY A 33 7.00 5.52 11.53
N SER A 34 7.71 4.78 12.38
CA SER A 34 7.26 3.48 12.89
C SER A 34 5.99 3.56 13.76
N ILE A 35 5.72 4.73 14.34
CA ILE A 35 4.48 5.04 15.06
C ILE A 35 4.11 6.51 14.83
N MET A 36 2.83 6.79 14.61
CA MET A 36 2.33 8.14 14.35
C MET A 36 0.86 8.25 14.75
N LYS A 37 0.40 9.46 15.08
CA LYS A 37 -1.01 9.68 15.41
C LYS A 37 -1.82 9.62 14.12
N LEU A 38 -2.91 8.84 14.13
CA LEU A 38 -3.81 8.71 12.97
C LEU A 38 -4.42 10.04 12.51
N ALA A 39 -4.58 11.00 13.43
CA ALA A 39 -5.15 12.32 13.14
C ALA A 39 -4.12 13.34 12.62
N ASP A 40 -2.82 13.03 12.68
CA ASP A 40 -1.82 13.85 11.98
C ASP A 40 -2.06 13.63 10.49
N ASN A 41 -2.64 14.65 9.85
CA ASN A 41 -3.16 14.66 8.48
C ASN A 41 -2.07 14.54 7.41
N SER A 42 -1.05 13.69 7.58
CA SER A 42 -0.35 13.12 6.45
C SER A 42 -1.29 12.13 5.78
N LYS A 43 -2.28 12.63 5.04
CA LYS A 43 -2.96 11.81 4.03
C LYS A 43 -1.85 11.29 3.12
N LEU A 44 -1.42 10.05 3.34
CA LEU A 44 -0.54 9.36 2.42
C LEU A 44 -1.33 9.22 1.14
N GLU A 45 -1.09 10.16 0.22
CA GLU A 45 -1.63 10.14 -1.13
C GLU A 45 -1.21 8.81 -1.75
N VAL A 46 -2.17 7.89 -1.89
CA VAL A 46 -1.93 6.63 -2.59
C VAL A 46 -1.95 6.96 -4.08
N GLU A 47 -0.77 6.91 -4.68
CA GLU A 47 -0.61 6.96 -6.13
C GLU A 47 -1.26 5.73 -6.78
N GLY A 48 -1.77 5.89 -8.00
CA GLY A 48 -2.33 4.78 -8.74
C GLY A 48 -1.78 4.64 -10.16
N ILE A 49 -2.06 3.49 -10.76
CA ILE A 49 -1.67 3.13 -12.13
C ILE A 49 -2.95 3.08 -12.96
N GLY A 50 -3.01 3.84 -14.05
CA GLY A 50 -4.18 3.85 -14.93
C GLY A 50 -4.53 2.45 -15.43
N THR A 51 -5.82 2.11 -15.43
CA THR A 51 -6.30 0.78 -15.84
C THR A 51 -6.37 0.60 -17.35
N GLY A 52 -6.29 1.69 -18.10
CA GLY A 52 -6.55 1.70 -19.55
C GLY A 52 -8.03 1.86 -19.89
N ALA A 53 -8.92 1.85 -18.89
CA ALA A 53 -10.34 2.13 -19.03
C ALA A 53 -10.72 3.34 -18.17
N LEU A 54 -10.96 4.49 -18.81
CA LEU A 54 -11.26 5.75 -18.12
C LEU A 54 -12.44 5.62 -17.14
N SER A 55 -13.49 4.88 -17.52
CA SER A 55 -14.64 4.66 -16.65
C SER A 55 -14.29 3.91 -15.37
N LEU A 56 -13.36 2.95 -15.44
CA LEU A 56 -12.88 2.20 -14.28
C LEU A 56 -11.98 3.07 -13.40
N ASP A 57 -11.09 3.85 -14.00
CA ASP A 57 -10.24 4.78 -13.25
C ASP A 57 -11.08 5.79 -12.45
N LEU A 58 -12.15 6.33 -13.05
CA LEU A 58 -13.12 7.19 -12.38
C LEU A 58 -13.85 6.47 -11.25
N ALA A 59 -14.29 5.23 -11.47
CA ALA A 59 -14.93 4.41 -10.44
C ALA A 59 -13.99 4.10 -9.26
N LEU A 60 -12.68 4.04 -9.50
CA LEU A 60 -11.62 3.89 -8.50
C LEU A 60 -11.18 5.23 -7.88
N GLY A 61 -12.02 6.26 -7.93
CA GLY A 61 -11.72 7.58 -7.36
C GLY A 61 -10.79 8.45 -8.20
N GLY A 62 -10.66 8.15 -9.49
CA GLY A 62 -9.87 8.91 -10.46
C GLY A 62 -8.38 8.60 -10.45
N LYS A 63 -7.92 7.60 -9.68
CA LYS A 63 -6.49 7.28 -9.52
C LYS A 63 -6.06 5.98 -10.21
N GLY A 64 -6.99 5.12 -10.62
CA GLY A 64 -6.68 3.78 -11.15
C GLY A 64 -6.29 2.78 -10.05
N MET A 65 -5.46 1.80 -10.39
CA MET A 65 -5.04 0.74 -9.46
C MET A 65 -4.07 1.26 -8.39
N PRO A 66 -4.36 1.13 -7.09
CA PRO A 66 -3.56 1.73 -6.02
C PRO A 66 -2.19 1.04 -5.87
N ARG A 67 -1.11 1.83 -5.83
CA ARG A 67 0.25 1.35 -5.55
C ARG A 67 0.39 0.94 -4.08
N GLY A 68 1.26 -0.04 -3.83
CA GLY A 68 1.56 -0.52 -2.47
C GLY A 68 0.40 -1.27 -1.81
N ARG A 69 -0.58 -1.73 -2.59
CA ARG A 69 -1.76 -2.47 -2.14
C ARG A 69 -1.95 -3.72 -2.99
N ILE A 70 -2.60 -4.72 -2.39
CA ILE A 70 -3.03 -5.93 -3.11
C ILE A 70 -4.39 -5.62 -3.76
N VAL A 71 -4.51 -5.97 -5.04
CA VAL A 71 -5.76 -5.86 -5.80
C VAL A 71 -6.11 -7.24 -6.34
N GLU A 72 -7.37 -7.63 -6.19
CA GLU A 72 -7.89 -8.89 -6.72
C GLU A 72 -8.83 -8.60 -7.91
N LEU A 73 -8.56 -9.24 -9.05
CA LEU A 73 -9.43 -9.24 -10.22
C LEU A 73 -10.05 -10.63 -10.38
N TYR A 74 -11.34 -10.76 -10.07
CA TYR A 74 -12.08 -12.01 -10.18
C TYR A 74 -13.27 -11.89 -11.15
N GLY A 75 -13.73 -13.03 -11.65
CA GLY A 75 -14.86 -13.09 -12.59
C GLY A 75 -14.81 -14.33 -13.49
N PRO A 76 -15.85 -14.54 -14.31
CA PRO A 76 -15.96 -15.69 -15.21
C PRO A 76 -14.77 -15.85 -16.16
N GLU A 77 -14.60 -17.04 -16.73
CA GLU A 77 -13.68 -17.24 -17.84
C GLU A 77 -14.03 -16.30 -19.00
N SER A 78 -13.00 -15.82 -19.70
CA SER A 78 -13.14 -14.87 -20.80
C SER A 78 -13.76 -13.50 -20.43
N SER A 79 -13.92 -13.17 -19.14
CA SER A 79 -14.41 -11.85 -18.70
C SER A 79 -13.40 -10.70 -18.87
N GLY A 80 -12.19 -10.99 -19.36
CA GLY A 80 -11.15 -9.99 -19.61
C GLY A 80 -10.17 -9.72 -18.46
N LYS A 81 -10.15 -10.55 -17.40
CA LYS A 81 -9.24 -10.39 -16.24
C LYS A 81 -7.77 -10.17 -16.64
N THR A 82 -7.21 -11.09 -17.41
CA THR A 82 -5.82 -11.01 -17.90
C THR A 82 -5.61 -9.84 -18.84
N THR A 83 -6.61 -9.51 -19.68
CA THR A 83 -6.52 -8.35 -20.59
C THR A 83 -6.45 -7.04 -19.81
N LEU A 84 -7.27 -6.90 -18.76
CA LEU A 84 -7.22 -5.74 -17.87
C LEU A 84 -5.87 -5.65 -17.12
N ALA A 85 -5.37 -6.77 -16.61
CA ALA A 85 -4.06 -6.83 -15.96
C ALA A 85 -2.93 -6.39 -16.91
N LEU A 86 -2.95 -6.85 -18.16
CA LEU A 86 -1.98 -6.47 -19.17
C LEU A 86 -2.07 -4.98 -19.55
N HIS A 87 -3.26 -4.38 -19.56
CA HIS A 87 -3.39 -2.93 -19.72
C HIS A 87 -2.78 -2.13 -18.57
N VAL A 88 -3.01 -2.57 -17.33
CA VAL A 88 -2.39 -1.97 -16.14
C VAL A 88 -0.86 -2.05 -16.23
N ILE A 89 -0.33 -3.21 -16.64
CA ILE A 89 1.10 -3.43 -16.88
C ILE A 89 1.65 -2.48 -17.95
N ALA A 90 0.98 -2.40 -19.11
CA ALA A 90 1.39 -1.51 -20.19
C ALA A 90 1.43 -0.04 -19.74
N ASN A 91 0.48 0.39 -18.92
CA ASN A 91 0.45 1.76 -18.36
C ASN A 91 1.52 1.99 -17.29
N ALA A 92 1.83 0.98 -16.48
CA ALA A 92 2.96 1.02 -15.55
C ALA A 92 4.28 1.19 -16.31
N GLN A 93 4.51 0.39 -17.36
CA GLN A 93 5.70 0.48 -18.21
C GLN A 93 5.81 1.83 -18.94
N LYS A 94 4.71 2.35 -19.50
CA LYS A 94 4.67 3.69 -20.10
C LYS A 94 5.03 4.82 -19.14
N SER A 95 4.77 4.63 -17.85
CA SER A 95 5.14 5.56 -16.78
C SER A 95 6.55 5.27 -16.23
N ASN A 96 7.40 4.61 -17.02
CA ASN A 96 8.77 4.25 -16.70
C ASN A 96 8.90 3.31 -15.48
N GLY A 97 7.83 2.59 -15.14
CA GLY A 97 7.80 1.56 -14.11
C GLY A 97 8.16 0.18 -14.63
N ILE A 98 8.53 -0.72 -13.73
CA ILE A 98 8.83 -2.12 -14.03
C ILE A 98 7.64 -2.97 -13.60
N ALA A 99 7.31 -3.97 -14.41
CA ALA A 99 6.28 -4.95 -14.11
C ALA A 99 6.88 -6.37 -14.14
N ALA A 100 6.23 -7.29 -13.48
CA ALA A 100 6.51 -8.71 -13.58
C ALA A 100 5.18 -9.46 -13.75
N PHE A 101 5.15 -10.46 -14.62
CA PHE A 101 3.98 -11.30 -14.83
C PHE A 101 4.27 -12.74 -14.41
N ILE A 102 3.51 -13.25 -13.44
CA ILE A 102 3.62 -14.64 -12.99
C ILE A 102 2.49 -15.44 -13.65
N ASP A 103 2.80 -16.14 -14.73
CA ASP A 103 1.85 -16.97 -15.45
C ASP A 103 1.72 -18.37 -14.80
N ALA A 104 0.84 -18.48 -13.82
CA ALA A 104 0.53 -19.76 -13.18
C ALA A 104 -0.38 -20.67 -14.05
N GLU A 105 -1.09 -20.10 -15.02
CA GLU A 105 -2.03 -20.83 -15.88
C GLU A 105 -1.38 -21.32 -17.18
N HIS A 106 -0.13 -20.91 -17.46
CA HIS A 106 0.60 -21.19 -18.70
C HIS A 106 -0.20 -20.79 -19.96
N ALA A 107 -0.97 -19.70 -19.86
CA ALA A 107 -1.96 -19.28 -20.85
C ALA A 107 -1.69 -17.89 -21.43
N LEU A 108 -0.59 -17.23 -21.06
CA LEU A 108 -0.25 -15.92 -21.61
C LEU A 108 0.08 -16.03 -23.11
N ASP A 109 -0.62 -15.23 -23.93
CA ASP A 109 -0.28 -15.01 -25.33
C ASP A 109 0.61 -13.74 -25.46
N PRO A 110 1.92 -13.89 -25.76
CA PRO A 110 2.81 -12.75 -25.91
C PRO A 110 2.39 -11.82 -27.07
N SER A 111 1.84 -12.38 -28.14
CA SER A 111 1.40 -11.59 -29.30
C SER A 111 0.23 -10.67 -28.93
N TRP A 112 -0.68 -11.14 -28.07
CA TRP A 112 -1.76 -10.34 -27.52
C TRP A 112 -1.24 -9.26 -26.57
N ALA A 113 -0.38 -9.62 -25.62
CA ALA A 113 0.22 -8.66 -24.69
C ALA A 113 0.94 -7.51 -25.42
N LYS A 114 1.69 -7.82 -26.50
CA LYS A 114 2.34 -6.82 -27.35
C LYS A 114 1.34 -5.88 -28.01
N LYS A 115 0.20 -6.39 -28.51
CA LYS A 115 -0.88 -5.55 -29.09
C LYS A 115 -1.50 -4.61 -28.07
N LEU A 116 -1.56 -5.01 -26.80
CA LEU A 116 -2.03 -4.15 -25.70
C LEU A 116 -1.01 -3.08 -25.28
N GLY A 117 0.20 -3.11 -25.84
CA GLY A 117 1.26 -2.14 -25.59
C GLY A 117 2.20 -2.53 -24.45
N VAL A 118 2.23 -3.81 -24.07
CA VAL A 118 3.21 -4.33 -23.11
C VAL A 118 4.57 -4.47 -23.81
N ASN A 119 5.62 -3.95 -23.17
CA ASN A 119 6.99 -4.23 -23.57
C ASN A 119 7.39 -5.60 -23.03
N LEU A 120 7.45 -6.60 -23.91
CA LEU A 120 7.77 -7.99 -23.55
C LEU A 120 9.24 -8.22 -23.21
N GLU A 121 10.15 -7.37 -23.69
CA GLU A 121 11.58 -7.52 -23.41
C GLU A 121 11.92 -7.18 -21.96
N GLU A 122 11.05 -6.39 -21.32
CA GLU A 122 11.18 -5.84 -19.97
C GLU A 122 9.97 -6.23 -19.09
N LEU A 123 9.42 -7.45 -19.28
CA LEU A 123 8.26 -8.00 -18.55
C LEU A 123 8.59 -9.25 -17.73
#